data_AF-A0A2L0F8B2-F1
#
_entry.id   AF-A0A2L0F8B2-F1
#
_cell.length_a   1.000
_cell.length_b   1.000
_cell.length_c   1.000
_cell.angle_alpha   90.00
_cell.angle_beta   90.00
_cell.angle_gamma   90.00
#
_symmetry.space_group_name_H-M   'P 1'
#
loop_
_entity.id
_entity.type
_entity.pdbx_description
1 polymer ?
#
loop_
_entity_poly.entity_id
_entity_poly.type
_entity_poly.pdbx_seq_one_letter_code
_entity_poly.pdbx_strand_id
1 'polypeptide(L)'
;MERLIPENALLVGKFGDLEILRKNWPIIGALKDWVPSNWPMLPMARIDEAAGRAWLAIYDDSFNCIKETEIDIDAASRYPYDRMMGAGAVEVRLTNLIRSAEES
;
A
#
# COMPACT_ATOMS: atom_id res chain seq x y z
N MET A 1 -2.40 -7.88 22.31
CA MET A 1 -2.47 -7.35 20.93
C MET A 1 -1.04 -7.18 20.47
N GLU A 2 -0.70 -7.79 19.35
CA GLU A 2 0.64 -7.67 18.77
C GLU A 2 0.90 -6.22 18.35
N ARG A 3 2.13 -5.76 18.51
CA ARG A 3 2.50 -4.38 18.18
C ARG A 3 2.49 -4.21 16.67
N LEU A 4 1.64 -3.33 16.16
CA LEU A 4 1.60 -3.00 14.73
C LEU A 4 2.83 -2.16 14.38
N ILE A 5 3.76 -2.77 13.66
CA ILE A 5 4.97 -2.14 13.11
C ILE A 5 4.97 -2.31 11.58
N PRO A 6 5.53 -1.36 10.81
CA PRO A 6 5.50 -1.39 9.35
C PRO A 6 6.13 -2.65 8.76
N GLU A 7 7.15 -3.20 9.42
CA GLU A 7 7.88 -4.39 8.96
C GLU A 7 6.99 -5.64 8.91
N ASN A 8 5.90 -5.65 9.69
CA ASN A 8 4.93 -6.72 9.72
C ASN A 8 3.70 -6.45 8.81
N ALA A 9 3.73 -5.38 8.02
CA ALA A 9 2.63 -5.07 7.12
C ALA A 9 2.48 -6.13 6.02
N LEU A 10 1.32 -6.81 5.99
CA LEU A 10 1.03 -7.80 4.95
C LEU A 10 0.87 -7.16 3.56
N LEU A 11 0.33 -5.94 3.50
CA LEU A 11 0.08 -5.24 2.25
C LEU A 11 0.32 -3.74 2.42
N VAL A 12 1.09 -3.16 1.51
CA VAL A 12 1.26 -1.72 1.36
C VAL A 12 0.69 -1.29 0.01
N GLY A 13 -0.20 -0.29 -0.01
CA GLY A 13 -0.79 0.21 -1.25
C GLY A 13 -1.83 1.30 -1.03
N LYS A 14 -2.26 1.93 -2.12
CA LYS A 14 -3.31 2.96 -2.13
C LYS A 14 -4.67 2.35 -2.44
N PHE A 15 -5.71 2.82 -1.75
CA PHE A 15 -7.09 2.40 -1.99
C PHE A 15 -8.06 3.54 -1.67
N GLY A 16 -9.23 3.52 -2.29
CA GLY A 16 -10.29 4.50 -2.02
C GLY A 16 -11.05 4.20 -0.73
N ASP A 17 -11.67 5.22 -0.15
CA ASP A 17 -12.43 5.17 1.10
C ASP A 17 -13.91 4.75 0.93
N LEU A 18 -14.32 4.38 -0.29
CA LEU A 18 -15.73 4.15 -0.64
C LEU A 18 -16.44 3.13 0.26
N GLU A 19 -15.79 2.01 0.58
CA GLU A 19 -16.41 0.98 1.44
C GLU A 19 -16.44 1.37 2.92
N ILE A 20 -15.59 2.32 3.34
CA ILE A 20 -15.69 2.97 4.65
C ILE A 20 -16.93 3.86 4.67
N LEU A 21 -17.12 4.70 3.65
CA LEU A 21 -18.28 5.60 3.52
C LEU A 21 -19.60 4.81 3.44
N ARG A 22 -19.60 3.66 2.76
CA ARG A 22 -20.74 2.73 2.67
C ARG A 22 -20.98 1.91 3.93
N LYS A 23 -20.07 1.96 4.92
CA LYS A 23 -20.09 1.17 6.16
C LYS A 23 -19.93 -0.34 5.96
N ASN A 24 -19.44 -0.77 4.80
CA ASN A 24 -19.09 -2.16 4.55
C ASN A 24 -17.74 -2.52 5.20
N TRP A 25 -16.85 -1.53 5.37
CA TRP A 25 -15.65 -1.64 6.20
C TRP A 25 -15.82 -0.80 7.47
N PRO A 26 -16.38 -1.38 8.55
CA PRO A 26 -16.64 -0.64 9.77
C PRO A 26 -15.33 -0.28 10.48
N ILE A 27 -15.24 0.95 10.97
CA ILE A 27 -14.16 1.36 11.87
C ILE A 27 -14.42 0.72 13.23
N ILE A 28 -13.59 -0.27 13.59
CA ILE A 28 -13.77 -1.07 14.82
C ILE A 28 -13.24 -0.40 16.10
N GLY A 29 -12.55 0.74 15.97
CA GLY A 29 -12.05 1.51 17.11
C GLY A 29 -10.72 2.21 16.82
N ALA A 30 -10.07 2.68 17.89
CA ALA A 30 -8.75 3.30 17.85
C ALA A 30 -7.73 2.44 18.61
N LEU A 31 -6.52 2.36 18.07
CA LEU A 31 -5.40 1.62 18.66
C LEU A 31 -4.64 2.54 19.61
N LYS A 32 -4.53 2.16 20.90
CA LYS A 32 -3.90 3.01 21.94
C LYS A 32 -2.39 3.23 21.71
N ASP A 33 -1.72 2.24 21.14
CA ASP A 33 -0.26 2.24 20.95
C ASP A 33 0.14 2.53 19.49
N TRP A 34 -0.77 3.11 18.69
CA TRP A 34 -0.46 3.52 17.33
C TRP A 34 0.41 4.78 17.32
N VAL A 35 1.57 4.69 16.67
CA VAL A 35 2.53 5.79 16.55
C VAL A 35 2.65 6.17 15.07
N PRO A 36 2.00 7.26 14.61
CA PRO A 36 1.98 7.63 13.19
C PRO A 36 3.37 7.81 12.58
N SER A 37 4.34 8.31 13.34
CA SER A 37 5.72 8.51 12.85
C SER A 37 6.45 7.21 12.49
N ASN A 38 5.95 6.06 12.94
CA ASN A 38 6.48 4.77 12.50
C ASN A 38 6.02 4.40 11.10
N TRP A 39 4.97 5.03 10.55
CA TRP A 39 4.33 4.65 9.29
C TRP A 39 4.50 5.75 8.23
N PRO A 40 5.73 5.98 7.72
CA PRO A 40 5.97 7.01 6.73
C PRO A 40 5.34 6.65 5.38
N MET A 41 4.99 7.67 4.59
CA MET A 41 4.62 7.49 3.19
C MET A 41 5.81 6.90 2.41
N LEU A 42 5.65 5.69 1.88
CA LEU A 42 6.71 5.04 1.12
C LEU A 42 6.69 5.50 -0.35
N PRO A 43 7.86 5.64 -1.00
CA PRO A 43 7.93 5.76 -2.44
C PRO A 43 7.25 4.55 -3.11
N MET A 44 6.50 4.80 -4.18
CA MET A 44 5.79 3.76 -4.92
C MET A 44 6.25 3.74 -6.37
N ALA A 45 6.40 2.56 -6.96
CA ALA A 45 6.88 2.43 -8.32
C ALA A 45 5.79 1.96 -9.28
N ARG A 46 5.72 2.57 -10.46
CA ARG A 46 4.93 2.08 -11.60
C ARG A 46 5.85 1.55 -12.69
N ILE A 47 5.45 0.46 -13.33
CA ILE A 47 6.15 -0.15 -14.47
C ILE A 47 5.23 -0.04 -15.69
N ASP A 48 5.74 0.51 -16.77
CA ASP A 48 5.16 0.44 -18.10
C ASP A 48 5.89 -0.65 -18.88
N GLU A 49 5.33 -1.85 -18.87
CA GLU A 49 5.92 -3.03 -19.54
C GLU A 49 5.97 -2.85 -21.06
N ALA A 50 5.02 -2.12 -21.65
CA ALA A 50 4.99 -1.89 -23.09
C ALA A 50 6.12 -0.96 -23.55
N ALA A 51 6.43 0.05 -22.74
CA ALA A 51 7.53 0.98 -22.99
C ALA A 51 8.89 0.49 -22.45
N GLY A 52 8.91 -0.54 -21.60
CA GLY A 52 10.12 -0.98 -20.92
C GLY A 52 10.67 0.06 -19.95
N ARG A 53 9.79 0.84 -19.30
CA ARG A 53 10.17 1.96 -18.42
C ARG A 53 9.52 1.84 -17.05
N ALA A 54 10.15 2.41 -16.03
CA ALA A 54 9.58 2.48 -14.68
C ALA A 54 9.80 3.84 -14.05
N TRP A 55 8.91 4.22 -13.14
CA TRP A 55 8.97 5.49 -12.42
C TRP A 55 8.75 5.25 -10.94
N LEU A 56 9.52 5.96 -10.12
CA LEU A 56 9.38 6.02 -8.68
C LEU A 56 8.74 7.37 -8.31
N ALA A 57 7.56 7.32 -7.71
CA ALA A 57 6.84 8.48 -7.21
C ALA A 57 7.01 8.60 -5.69
N ILE A 58 7.25 9.82 -5.23
CA ILE A 58 7.27 10.20 -3.82
C ILE A 58 6.04 11.08 -3.57
N TYR A 59 5.34 10.78 -2.49
CA TYR A 59 4.11 11.46 -2.09
C TYR A 59 4.29 12.17 -0.75
N ASP A 60 3.53 13.24 -0.55
CA ASP A 60 3.29 13.78 0.79
C ASP A 60 2.19 12.98 1.53
N ASP A 61 1.94 13.31 2.80
CA ASP A 61 0.90 12.65 3.61
C ASP A 61 -0.54 12.90 3.10
N SER A 62 -0.72 13.85 2.17
CA SER A 62 -1.99 14.13 1.50
C SER A 62 -2.12 13.41 0.15
N PHE A 63 -1.22 12.48 -0.16
CA PHE A 63 -1.14 11.77 -1.44
C PHE A 63 -0.86 12.67 -2.66
N ASN A 64 -0.33 13.88 -2.49
CA ASN A 64 0.16 14.67 -3.61
C ASN A 64 1.52 14.14 -4.06
N CYS A 65 1.69 13.89 -5.36
CA CYS A 65 2.99 13.50 -5.91
C CYS A 65 3.93 14.72 -5.90
N ILE A 66 4.97 14.66 -5.06
CA ILE A 66 5.94 15.75 -4.90
C ILE A 66 7.17 15.57 -5.80
N LYS A 67 7.44 14.34 -6.23
CA LYS A 67 8.55 14.00 -7.12
C LYS A 67 8.27 12.69 -7.85
N GLU A 68 8.54 12.66 -9.13
CA GLU A 68 8.61 11.43 -9.92
C GLU A 68 10.01 11.34 -10.56
N THR A 69 10.59 10.15 -10.60
CA THR A 69 11.90 9.91 -11.21
C THR A 69 11.88 8.58 -11.95
N GLU A 70 12.39 8.56 -13.17
CA GLU A 70 12.56 7.32 -13.93
C GLU A 70 13.64 6.45 -13.28
N ILE A 71 13.36 5.15 -13.16
CA ILE A 71 14.25 4.15 -12.55
C ILE A 71 14.28 2.89 -13.42
N ASP A 72 15.26 2.03 -13.17
CA ASP A 72 15.33 0.71 -13.81
C ASP A 72 14.14 -0.17 -13.40
N ILE A 73 13.64 -1.00 -14.33
CA ILE A 73 12.54 -1.94 -14.07
C ILE A 73 12.88 -2.89 -12.91
N ASP A 74 14.12 -3.39 -12.86
CA ASP A 74 14.56 -4.30 -11.79
C ASP A 74 14.51 -3.61 -10.43
N ALA A 75 14.83 -2.32 -10.38
CA ALA A 75 14.75 -1.51 -9.15
C ALA A 75 13.29 -1.27 -8.73
N ALA A 76 12.37 -1.11 -9.69
CA ALA A 76 10.96 -0.86 -9.42
C ALA A 76 10.28 -2.00 -8.65
N SER A 77 10.70 -3.25 -8.86
CA SER A 77 10.18 -4.43 -8.16
C SER A 77 10.35 -4.40 -6.63
N ARG A 78 11.26 -3.56 -6.11
CA ARG A 78 11.56 -3.42 -4.68
C ARG A 78 10.61 -2.47 -3.95
N TYR A 79 9.76 -1.76 -4.68
CA TYR A 79 8.85 -0.76 -4.12
C TYR A 79 7.40 -1.24 -4.21
N PRO A 80 6.51 -0.78 -3.30
CA PRO A 80 5.08 -0.97 -3.46
C PRO A 80 4.62 -0.48 -4.83
N TYR A 81 3.73 -1.24 -5.46
CA TYR A 81 3.24 -0.90 -6.79
C TYR A 81 2.32 0.31 -6.74
N ASP A 82 2.61 1.32 -7.56
CA ASP A 82 1.88 2.57 -7.60
C ASP A 82 0.58 2.43 -8.41
N ARG A 83 -0.49 2.04 -7.71
CA ARG A 83 -1.84 1.97 -8.27
C ARG A 83 -2.89 2.29 -7.21
N MET A 84 -4.01 2.87 -7.64
CA MET A 84 -5.21 3.00 -6.82
C MET A 84 -6.02 1.71 -6.88
N MET A 85 -6.14 1.00 -5.76
CA MET A 85 -6.95 -0.22 -5.67
C MET A 85 -8.41 0.11 -5.36
N GLY A 86 -9.33 -0.54 -6.08
CA GLY A 86 -10.72 -0.64 -5.66
C GLY A 86 -10.88 -1.66 -4.53
N ALA A 87 -11.99 -1.58 -3.79
CA ALA A 87 -12.20 -2.40 -2.61
C ALA A 87 -12.13 -3.91 -2.86
N GLY A 88 -12.78 -4.41 -3.92
CA GLY A 88 -12.69 -5.84 -4.27
C GLY A 88 -11.26 -6.30 -4.56
N ALA A 89 -10.40 -5.43 -5.10
CA ALA A 89 -9.00 -5.76 -5.31
C ALA A 89 -8.20 -5.81 -4.00
N VAL A 90 -8.54 -4.97 -3.02
CA VAL A 90 -7.96 -5.00 -1.66
C VAL A 90 -8.35 -6.31 -0.97
N GLU A 91 -9.64 -6.66 -0.98
CA GLU A 91 -10.17 -7.86 -0.34
C GLU A 91 -9.56 -9.14 -0.90
N VAL A 92 -9.48 -9.27 -2.23
CA VAL A 92 -8.86 -10.43 -2.89
C VAL A 92 -7.37 -10.53 -2.51
N ARG A 93 -6.64 -9.42 -2.52
CA ARG A 93 -5.21 -9.42 -2.18
C ARG A 93 -4.96 -9.81 -0.74
N LEU A 94 -5.67 -9.19 0.21
CA LEU A 94 -5.54 -9.50 1.64
C LEU A 94 -5.92 -10.95 1.92
N THR A 95 -7.02 -11.46 1.34
CA THR A 95 -7.45 -12.86 1.51
C THR A 95 -6.35 -13.83 1.07
N ASN A 96 -5.75 -13.60 -0.11
CA ASN A 96 -4.67 -14.45 -0.60
C ASN A 96 -3.42 -14.38 0.28
N LEU A 97 -3.02 -13.18 0.71
CA LEU A 97 -1.85 -12.97 1.56
C LEU A 97 -2.02 -13.62 2.94
N ILE A 98 -3.19 -13.47 3.56
CA ILE A 98 -3.50 -14.07 4.86
C ILE A 98 -3.45 -15.59 4.75
N ARG A 99 -4.09 -16.18 3.73
CA ARG A 99 -4.04 -17.64 3.52
C ARG A 99 -2.61 -18.14 3.35
N SER A 100 -1.79 -17.46 2.56
CA SER A 100 -0.38 -17.86 2.38
C SER A 100 0.44 -17.71 3.66
N ALA A 101 0.14 -16.72 4.50
CA ALA A 101 0.81 -16.53 5.80
C ALA A 101 0.40 -17.61 6.83
N GLU A 102 -0.82 -18.14 6.75
CA GLU A 102 -1.29 -19.25 7.61
C GLU A 102 -0.70 -20.61 7.21
N GLU A 103 -0.33 -20.77 5.94
CA GLU A 103 0.25 -22.01 5.38
C GLU A 103 1.79 -22.11 5.56
N SER A 104 2.46 -21.03 5.98
CA SER A 104 3.93 -20.92 6.13
C SER A 104 4.38 -21.14 7.57
#